data_AF-A0A842TDF3-F1
#
_entry.id   AF-A0A842TDF3-F1
#
_cell.length_a   1.000
_cell.length_b   1.000
_cell.length_c   1.000
_cell.angle_alpha   90.00
_cell.angle_beta   90.00
_cell.angle_gamma   90.00
#
_symmetry.space_group_name_H-M   'P 1'
#
loop_
_entity.id
_entity.type
_entity.pdbx_description
1 polymer ?
#
loop_
_entity_poly.entity_id
_entity_poly.type
_entity_poly.pdbx_seq_one_letter_code
_entity_poly.pdbx_strand_id
1 'polypeptide(L)'
;MIICTNCGNSVSIDLKVCPTCNEKYFDKPGIERELFNLQDVFVKDRRNKEIFEKFYLKLNEYCRPITVKLLKSRKSYISYEEFDDRIHDITVNFMDKYFNAKKFFKVKGSFYGYLSLFIRGELWIVSKHDDHESLNTLIHTDIELGDMLSKVGYSTIGNLEYDVEEEIIDKGYHENEVLESISEALITVKKKAGFRDYFITLAAVSELFSTKDRKIIYRFN
;
A
#
# COMPACT_ATOMS: atom_id res chain seq x y z
N MET A 1 -5.03 22.83 -33.17
CA MET A 1 -5.17 23.76 -32.02
C MET A 1 -5.82 23.01 -30.88
N ILE A 2 -5.45 23.31 -29.63
CA ILE A 2 -6.03 22.75 -28.40
C ILE A 2 -6.62 23.90 -27.58
N ILE A 3 -7.71 23.66 -26.85
CA ILE A 3 -8.29 24.65 -25.94
C ILE A 3 -7.59 24.52 -24.58
N CYS A 4 -7.04 25.62 -24.06
CA CYS A 4 -6.48 25.67 -22.72
C CYS A 4 -7.57 25.36 -21.69
N THR A 5 -7.39 24.28 -20.93
CA THR A 5 -8.36 23.89 -19.89
C THR A 5 -8.40 24.85 -18.71
N ASN A 6 -7.43 25.77 -18.61
CA ASN A 6 -7.34 26.75 -17.53
C ASN A 6 -8.03 28.06 -17.88
N CYS A 7 -7.73 28.64 -19.06
CA CYS A 7 -8.24 29.96 -19.46
C CYS A 7 -9.21 29.93 -20.65
N GLY A 8 -9.48 28.78 -21.26
CA GLY A 8 -10.43 28.62 -22.37
C GLY A 8 -9.96 29.10 -23.73
N ASN A 9 -8.76 29.68 -23.84
CA ASN A 9 -8.23 30.19 -25.11
C ASN A 9 -7.66 29.08 -25.99
N SER A 10 -7.70 29.27 -27.31
CA SER A 10 -7.06 28.38 -28.28
C SER A 10 -5.54 28.54 -28.24
N VAL A 11 -4.84 27.41 -28.23
CA VAL A 11 -3.37 27.33 -28.14
C VAL A 11 -2.85 26.43 -29.26
N SER A 12 -1.70 26.78 -29.84
CA SER A 12 -1.01 25.91 -30.81
C SER A 12 -0.53 24.62 -30.14
N ILE A 13 -0.58 23.49 -30.86
CA ILE A 13 -0.22 22.16 -30.33
C ILE A 13 1.27 22.09 -29.96
N ASP A 14 2.12 22.87 -30.62
CA ASP A 14 3.58 22.81 -30.42
C ASP A 14 4.06 23.56 -29.16
N LEU A 15 3.17 24.27 -28.47
CA LEU A 15 3.52 25.06 -27.30
C LEU A 15 3.55 24.18 -26.04
N LYS A 16 4.62 24.30 -25.26
CA LYS A 16 4.79 23.60 -23.97
C LYS A 16 4.07 24.28 -22.80
N VAL A 17 3.65 25.53 -22.99
CA VAL A 17 3.02 26.38 -21.96
C VAL A 17 1.99 27.26 -22.66
N CYS A 18 0.86 27.52 -22.00
CA CYS A 18 -0.17 28.41 -22.53
C CYS A 18 0.36 29.85 -22.61
N PRO A 19 0.32 30.52 -23.77
CA PRO A 19 0.85 31.87 -23.92
C PRO A 19 0.01 32.93 -23.18
N THR A 20 -1.25 32.62 -22.85
CA THR A 20 -2.14 33.59 -22.19
C THR A 20 -2.06 33.54 -20.67
N CYS A 21 -2.08 32.35 -20.08
CA CYS A 21 -2.11 32.19 -18.61
C CYS A 21 -0.84 31.56 -18.03
N ASN A 22 0.15 31.25 -18.87
CA ASN A 22 1.41 30.62 -18.49
C ASN A 22 1.28 29.24 -17.80
N GLU A 23 0.13 28.59 -17.95
CA GLU A 23 -0.11 27.23 -17.43
C GLU A 23 0.61 26.19 -18.28
N LYS A 24 1.38 25.31 -17.63
CA LYS A 24 2.22 24.30 -18.27
C LYS A 24 1.43 23.07 -18.69
N TYR A 25 0.45 22.66 -17.89
CA TYR A 25 -0.37 21.48 -18.14
C TYR A 25 -1.75 21.87 -18.70
N PHE A 26 -1.76 22.84 -19.61
CA PHE A 26 -2.99 23.43 -20.16
C PHE A 26 -3.80 22.47 -21.05
N ASP A 27 -3.18 21.40 -21.53
CA ASP A 27 -3.80 20.33 -22.32
C ASP A 27 -4.47 19.27 -21.44
N LYS A 28 -4.23 19.29 -20.12
CA LYS A 28 -4.75 18.29 -19.18
C LYS A 28 -6.10 18.69 -18.60
N PRO A 29 -6.98 17.73 -18.30
CA PRO A 29 -8.23 18.00 -17.59
C PRO A 29 -7.95 18.54 -16.17
N GLY A 30 -8.88 19.32 -15.61
CA GLY A 30 -8.65 20.13 -14.40
C GLY A 30 -7.95 19.41 -13.25
N ILE A 31 -8.47 18.25 -12.82
CA ILE A 31 -7.87 17.51 -11.71
C ILE A 31 -6.48 16.93 -12.03
N GLU A 32 -6.22 16.49 -13.27
CA GLU A 32 -4.89 16.04 -13.66
C GLU A 32 -3.91 17.21 -13.70
N ARG A 33 -4.34 18.37 -14.22
CA ARG A 33 -3.53 19.59 -14.22
C ARG A 33 -3.11 19.96 -12.80
N GLU A 34 -4.05 19.94 -11.85
CA GLU A 34 -3.77 20.20 -10.43
C GLU A 34 -2.77 19.19 -9.85
N LEU A 35 -2.92 17.89 -10.15
CA LEU A 35 -1.97 16.85 -9.73
C LEU A 35 -0.57 17.05 -10.33
N PHE A 36 -0.48 17.41 -11.62
CA PHE A 36 0.80 17.69 -12.26
C PHE A 36 1.49 18.92 -11.67
N ASN A 37 0.74 19.97 -11.36
CA ASN A 37 1.24 21.16 -10.69
C ASN A 37 1.76 20.83 -9.28
N LEU A 38 0.97 20.10 -8.48
CA LEU A 38 1.37 19.68 -7.13
C LEU A 38 2.60 18.77 -7.16
N GLN A 39 2.66 17.82 -8.10
CA GLN A 39 3.83 16.97 -8.31
C GLN A 39 5.10 17.79 -8.63
N ASP A 40 4.99 18.82 -9.48
CA ASP A 40 6.13 19.66 -9.85
C ASP A 40 6.68 20.46 -8.65
N VAL A 41 5.81 20.87 -7.73
CA VAL A 41 6.21 21.54 -6.49
C VAL A 41 6.78 20.52 -5.51
N PHE A 42 6.10 19.39 -5.32
CA PHE A 42 6.49 18.34 -4.37
C PHE A 42 7.85 17.70 -4.73
N VAL A 43 8.12 17.45 -6.01
CA VAL A 43 9.39 16.87 -6.45
C VAL A 43 10.58 17.82 -6.20
N LYS A 44 10.35 19.14 -6.17
CA LYS A 44 11.38 20.13 -5.84
C LYS A 44 11.66 20.19 -4.33
N ASP A 45 10.61 20.10 -3.52
CA ASP A 45 10.71 20.12 -2.07
C ASP A 45 9.79 19.06 -1.43
N ARG A 46 10.37 17.87 -1.21
CA ARG A 46 9.66 16.72 -0.63
C ARG A 46 9.44 16.84 0.88
N ARG A 47 10.07 17.81 1.55
CA ARG A 47 9.95 18.01 3.01
C ARG A 47 8.85 19.00 3.37
N ASN A 48 8.28 19.69 2.38
CA ASN A 48 7.18 20.61 2.60
C ASN A 48 5.89 19.84 2.94
N LYS A 49 5.53 19.87 4.23
CA LYS A 49 4.34 19.18 4.77
C LYS A 49 3.04 19.64 4.11
N GLU A 50 2.89 20.95 3.85
CA GLU A 50 1.67 21.50 3.27
C GLU A 50 1.47 21.02 1.82
N ILE A 51 2.56 20.99 1.04
CA ILE A 51 2.50 20.47 -0.34
C ILE A 51 2.26 18.97 -0.35
N PHE A 52 2.89 18.23 0.56
CA PHE A 52 2.63 16.80 0.73
C PHE A 52 1.15 16.54 1.02
N GLU A 53 0.57 17.24 1.98
CA GLU A 53 -0.83 17.06 2.38
C GLU A 53 -1.79 17.41 1.24
N LYS A 54 -1.58 18.55 0.56
CA LYS A 54 -2.37 18.92 -0.62
C LYS A 54 -2.27 17.88 -1.74
N PHE A 55 -1.06 17.37 -1.99
CA PHE A 55 -0.86 16.37 -3.04
C PHE A 55 -1.49 15.02 -2.67
N TYR A 56 -1.33 14.58 -1.43
CA TYR A 56 -1.93 13.36 -0.90
C TYR A 56 -3.46 13.41 -0.99
N LEU A 57 -4.09 14.46 -0.47
CA LEU A 57 -5.55 14.61 -0.49
C LEU A 57 -6.09 14.60 -1.93
N LYS A 58 -5.40 15.29 -2.83
CA LYS A 58 -5.80 15.34 -4.24
C LYS A 58 -5.64 14.00 -4.95
N LEU A 59 -4.58 13.26 -4.64
CA LEU A 59 -4.40 11.90 -5.14
C LEU A 59 -5.48 10.96 -4.61
N ASN A 60 -5.78 11.03 -3.32
CA ASN A 60 -6.81 10.21 -2.68
C ASN A 60 -8.19 10.45 -3.33
N GLU A 61 -8.58 11.73 -3.49
CA GLU A 61 -9.79 12.14 -4.21
C GLU A 61 -9.84 11.55 -5.62
N TYR A 62 -8.71 11.57 -6.33
CA TYR A 62 -8.62 11.07 -7.70
C TYR A 62 -8.61 9.54 -7.81
N CYS A 63 -8.05 8.84 -6.83
CA CYS A 63 -8.03 7.38 -6.76
C CYS A 63 -9.42 6.78 -6.56
N ARG A 64 -10.31 7.43 -5.80
CA ARG A 64 -11.67 6.95 -5.50
C ARG A 64 -12.48 6.57 -6.77
N PRO A 65 -12.77 7.49 -7.72
CA PRO A 65 -13.57 7.15 -8.90
C PRO A 65 -12.88 6.13 -9.82
N ILE A 66 -11.54 6.10 -9.86
CA ILE A 66 -10.78 5.11 -10.64
C ILE A 66 -11.00 3.71 -10.06
N THR A 67 -10.88 3.57 -8.75
CA THR A 67 -11.07 2.31 -8.02
C THR A 67 -12.50 1.81 -8.16
N VAL A 68 -13.51 2.68 -7.99
CA VAL A 68 -14.92 2.32 -8.24
C VAL A 68 -15.12 1.80 -9.66
N LYS A 69 -14.55 2.47 -10.67
CA LYS A 69 -14.63 2.01 -12.07
C LYS A 69 -14.00 0.63 -12.26
N LEU A 70 -12.87 0.36 -11.60
CA LEU A 70 -12.17 -0.93 -11.69
C LEU A 70 -12.94 -2.05 -10.99
N LEU A 71 -13.47 -1.81 -9.78
CA LEU A 71 -14.31 -2.78 -9.05
C LEU A 71 -15.58 -3.13 -9.83
N LYS A 72 -16.28 -2.11 -10.37
CA LYS A 72 -17.46 -2.31 -11.24
C LYS A 72 -17.15 -3.16 -12.46
N SER A 73 -16.00 -2.94 -13.11
CA SER A 73 -15.59 -3.72 -14.28
C SER A 73 -15.37 -5.21 -13.97
N ARG A 74 -15.13 -5.56 -12.70
CA ARG A 74 -14.94 -6.94 -12.23
C ARG A 74 -16.13 -7.52 -11.49
N LYS A 75 -17.22 -6.75 -11.30
CA LYS A 75 -18.36 -7.14 -10.45
C LYS A 75 -17.92 -7.54 -9.03
N SER A 76 -16.85 -6.93 -8.52
CA SER A 76 -16.39 -7.12 -7.14
C SER A 76 -17.08 -6.10 -6.23
N TYR A 77 -17.44 -6.54 -5.03
CA TYR A 77 -18.07 -5.73 -4.01
C TYR A 77 -17.17 -5.73 -2.78
N ILE A 78 -16.92 -4.55 -2.23
CA ILE A 78 -16.21 -4.36 -0.96
C ILE A 78 -17.06 -3.45 -0.08
N SER A 79 -16.93 -3.57 1.24
CA SER A 79 -17.66 -2.70 2.17
C SER A 79 -17.21 -1.25 2.02
N TYR A 80 -17.99 -0.31 2.56
CA TYR A 80 -17.62 1.11 2.52
C TYR A 80 -16.36 1.38 3.34
N GLU A 81 -16.23 0.76 4.52
CA GLU A 81 -15.05 0.89 5.37
C GLU A 81 -13.81 0.32 4.66
N GLU A 82 -13.91 -0.90 4.11
CA GLU A 82 -12.81 -1.50 3.36
C GLU A 82 -12.45 -0.66 2.13
N PHE A 83 -13.43 -0.07 1.45
CA PHE A 83 -13.16 0.81 0.31
C PHE A 83 -12.30 2.01 0.72
N ASP A 84 -12.63 2.69 1.81
CA ASP A 84 -11.89 3.87 2.26
C ASP A 84 -10.46 3.51 2.72
N ASP A 85 -10.30 2.40 3.45
CA ASP A 85 -8.99 1.89 3.86
C ASP A 85 -8.13 1.52 2.64
N ARG A 86 -8.71 0.82 1.66
CA ARG A 86 -8.01 0.46 0.42
C ARG A 86 -7.55 1.68 -0.36
N ILE A 87 -8.38 2.73 -0.45
CA ILE A 87 -8.01 3.97 -1.13
C ILE A 87 -6.89 4.69 -0.38
N HIS A 88 -6.93 4.70 0.96
CA HIS A 88 -5.86 5.22 1.79
C HIS A 88 -4.55 4.49 1.50
N ASP A 89 -4.54 3.16 1.59
CA ASP A 89 -3.37 2.31 1.35
C ASP A 89 -2.79 2.51 -0.05
N ILE A 90 -3.64 2.51 -1.07
CA ILE A 90 -3.24 2.78 -2.47
C ILE A 90 -2.54 4.14 -2.57
N THR A 91 -3.10 5.16 -1.93
CA THR A 91 -2.55 6.53 -2.00
C THR A 91 -1.21 6.61 -1.28
N VAL A 92 -1.09 5.99 -0.10
CA VAL A 92 0.16 5.89 0.66
C VAL A 92 1.22 5.14 -0.15
N ASN A 93 0.90 3.96 -0.68
CA ASN A 93 1.80 3.15 -1.49
C ASN A 93 2.24 3.86 -2.78
N PHE A 94 1.36 4.66 -3.36
CA PHE A 94 1.71 5.50 -4.51
C PHE A 94 2.66 6.64 -4.11
N MET A 95 2.38 7.33 -2.99
CA MET A 95 3.23 8.39 -2.47
C MET A 95 4.61 7.88 -2.06
N ASP A 96 4.69 6.66 -1.54
CA ASP A 96 5.94 6.00 -1.18
C ASP A 96 6.89 5.88 -2.38
N LYS A 97 6.37 5.74 -3.61
CA LYS A 97 7.19 5.77 -4.83
C LYS A 97 7.97 7.07 -5.00
N TYR A 98 7.46 8.20 -4.52
CA TYR A 98 8.21 9.45 -4.56
C TYR A 98 9.35 9.49 -3.56
N PHE A 99 9.19 8.88 -2.38
CA PHE A 99 10.21 8.86 -1.34
C PHE A 99 11.30 7.81 -1.60
N ASN A 100 10.89 6.60 -1.96
CA ASN A 100 11.77 5.43 -2.06
C ASN A 100 12.41 5.22 -3.44
N ALA A 101 12.00 5.99 -4.46
CA ALA A 101 12.62 5.84 -5.77
C ALA A 101 14.10 6.30 -5.75
N LYS A 102 15.01 5.37 -6.09
CA LYS A 102 16.44 5.62 -6.33
C LYS A 102 16.70 6.69 -7.40
N LYS A 103 15.70 6.98 -8.23
CA LYS A 103 15.67 8.07 -9.24
C LYS A 103 14.49 8.98 -8.93
N PHE A 104 14.53 10.22 -9.41
CA PHE A 104 13.40 11.15 -9.30
C PHE A 104 12.14 10.56 -9.99
N PHE A 105 11.29 9.89 -9.21
CA PHE A 105 10.00 9.41 -9.68
C PHE A 105 9.12 10.60 -10.02
N LYS A 106 8.49 10.53 -11.19
CA LYS A 106 7.60 11.55 -11.71
C LYS A 106 6.69 10.93 -12.77
N VAL A 107 5.39 11.12 -12.64
CA VAL A 107 4.42 10.82 -13.69
C VAL A 107 4.64 11.79 -14.85
N LYS A 108 4.84 11.26 -16.07
CA LYS A 108 5.08 12.04 -17.29
C LYS A 108 3.93 11.98 -18.31
N GLY A 109 3.10 10.93 -18.25
CA GLY A 109 2.02 10.70 -19.20
C GLY A 109 0.69 11.26 -18.71
N SER A 110 -0.17 10.39 -18.18
CA SER A 110 -1.41 10.75 -17.49
C SER A 110 -1.42 10.16 -16.09
N PHE A 111 -1.97 10.90 -15.13
CA PHE A 111 -2.20 10.37 -13.79
C PHE A 111 -3.21 9.23 -13.84
N TYR A 112 -4.28 9.38 -14.65
CA TYR A 112 -5.29 8.34 -14.82
C TYR A 112 -4.68 7.03 -15.29
N GLY A 113 -3.83 7.08 -16.33
CA GLY A 113 -3.23 5.87 -16.91
C GLY A 113 -2.31 5.17 -15.93
N TYR A 114 -1.46 5.95 -15.24
CA TYR A 114 -0.53 5.39 -14.27
C TYR A 114 -1.25 4.86 -13.03
N LEU A 115 -2.15 5.64 -12.42
CA LEU A 115 -2.91 5.23 -11.24
C LEU A 115 -3.83 4.06 -11.55
N SER A 116 -4.44 3.99 -12.73
CA SER A 116 -5.24 2.83 -13.11
C SER A 116 -4.42 1.54 -13.11
N LEU A 117 -3.19 1.56 -13.64
CA LEU A 117 -2.30 0.39 -13.61
C LEU A 117 -1.83 0.09 -12.18
N PHE A 118 -1.55 1.12 -11.39
CA PHE A 118 -1.11 0.98 -10.01
C PHE A 118 -2.19 0.37 -9.12
N ILE A 119 -3.39 0.97 -9.11
CA ILE A 119 -4.58 0.50 -8.36
C ILE A 119 -4.92 -0.94 -8.74
N ARG A 120 -4.84 -1.27 -10.03
CA ARG A 120 -5.01 -2.65 -10.51
C ARG A 120 -4.02 -3.61 -9.85
N GLY A 121 -2.75 -3.23 -9.76
CA GLY A 121 -1.74 -4.02 -9.04
C GLY A 121 -2.13 -4.25 -7.59
N GLU A 122 -2.44 -3.17 -6.87
CA GLU A 122 -2.79 -3.24 -5.43
C GLU A 122 -4.05 -4.08 -5.17
N LEU A 123 -5.12 -3.89 -5.96
CA LEU A 123 -6.37 -4.65 -5.79
C LEU A 123 -6.22 -6.14 -6.11
N TRP A 124 -5.24 -6.54 -6.91
CA TRP A 124 -5.12 -7.92 -7.42
C TRP A 124 -3.97 -8.71 -6.81
N ILE A 125 -3.02 -8.05 -6.16
CA ILE A 125 -2.02 -8.73 -5.33
C ILE A 125 -2.71 -9.42 -4.14
N VAL A 126 -3.81 -8.85 -3.64
CA VAL A 126 -4.58 -9.39 -2.51
C VAL A 126 -5.39 -10.63 -2.90
N SER A 127 -5.92 -10.72 -4.13
CA SER A 127 -6.79 -11.86 -4.51
C SER A 127 -6.06 -13.20 -4.56
N LYS A 128 -4.72 -13.23 -4.66
CA LYS A 128 -3.94 -14.47 -4.70
C LYS A 128 -3.74 -15.15 -3.35
N HIS A 129 -4.07 -14.47 -2.24
CA HIS A 129 -4.04 -15.10 -0.91
C HIS A 129 -5.39 -15.68 -0.48
N ASP A 130 -6.48 -15.33 -1.17
CA ASP A 130 -7.82 -15.88 -0.91
C ASP A 130 -8.30 -16.89 -1.96
N ASP A 131 -7.54 -17.11 -3.04
CA ASP A 131 -7.78 -18.20 -4.02
C ASP A 131 -7.24 -19.57 -3.52
N HIS A 132 -7.05 -19.74 -2.21
CA HIS A 132 -7.16 -21.07 -1.66
C HIS A 132 -8.64 -21.42 -1.74
N GLU A 133 -9.03 -22.13 -2.80
CA GLU A 133 -10.21 -23.00 -2.74
C GLU A 133 -10.21 -23.61 -1.34
N SER A 134 -11.27 -23.32 -0.57
CA SER A 134 -11.44 -23.95 0.73
C SER A 134 -11.13 -25.43 0.56
N LEU A 135 -10.34 -26.01 1.47
CA LEU A 135 -10.03 -27.44 1.44
C LEU A 135 -11.33 -28.30 1.37
N ASN A 136 -12.47 -27.72 1.73
CA ASN A 136 -13.81 -28.30 1.62
C ASN A 136 -14.30 -28.49 0.18
N THR A 137 -13.75 -27.78 -0.80
CA THR A 137 -14.08 -27.99 -2.22
C THR A 137 -13.36 -29.22 -2.78
N LEU A 138 -12.19 -29.55 -2.22
CA LEU A 138 -11.37 -30.70 -2.63
C LEU A 138 -11.69 -31.98 -1.86
N ILE A 139 -12.34 -31.88 -0.70
CA ILE A 139 -12.78 -33.02 0.09
C ILE A 139 -14.29 -32.90 0.25
N HIS A 140 -15.05 -33.72 -0.48
CA HIS A 140 -16.52 -33.84 -0.38
C HIS A 140 -16.97 -34.39 0.98
N THR A 141 -16.72 -33.66 2.06
CA THR A 141 -17.16 -34.01 3.39
C THR A 141 -17.70 -32.77 4.09
N ASP A 142 -18.97 -32.84 4.49
CA ASP A 142 -19.73 -31.78 5.18
C ASP A 142 -19.30 -31.56 6.64
N ILE A 143 -18.03 -31.82 6.98
CA ILE A 143 -17.54 -31.70 8.36
C ILE A 143 -16.49 -30.59 8.39
N GLU A 144 -16.84 -29.48 9.02
CA GLU A 144 -15.90 -28.37 9.22
C GLU A 144 -14.78 -28.78 10.20
N LEU A 145 -13.58 -28.25 9.98
CA LEU A 145 -12.43 -28.47 10.89
C LEU A 145 -12.77 -28.06 12.34
N GLY A 146 -13.69 -27.10 12.52
CA GLY A 146 -14.25 -26.71 13.83
C GLY A 146 -15.02 -27.84 14.53
N ASP A 147 -15.73 -28.70 13.78
CA ASP A 147 -16.46 -29.85 14.32
C ASP A 147 -15.54 -31.01 14.70
N MET A 148 -14.37 -31.12 14.05
CA MET A 148 -13.33 -32.05 14.47
C MET A 148 -12.64 -31.59 15.76
N LEU A 149 -12.42 -30.29 15.91
CA LEU A 149 -11.74 -29.72 17.09
C LEU A 149 -12.63 -29.71 18.34
N SER A 150 -13.95 -29.53 18.17
CA SER A 150 -14.91 -29.62 19.28
C SER A 150 -15.02 -31.02 19.89
N LYS A 151 -14.80 -32.08 19.09
CA LYS A 151 -14.75 -33.48 19.57
C LYS A 151 -13.49 -33.83 20.38
N VAL A 152 -12.42 -33.04 20.29
CA VAL A 152 -11.16 -33.27 21.01
C VAL A 152 -11.11 -32.52 22.36
N GLY A 153 -12.21 -31.88 22.77
CA GLY A 153 -12.34 -31.31 24.12
C GLY A 153 -11.63 -29.97 24.32
N TYR A 154 -11.40 -29.21 23.27
CA TYR A 154 -11.08 -27.80 23.41
C TYR A 154 -12.37 -27.01 23.60
N SER A 155 -12.68 -26.65 24.85
CA SER A 155 -13.65 -25.60 25.14
C SER A 155 -13.16 -24.30 24.51
N THR A 156 -13.93 -23.80 23.55
CA THR A 156 -13.81 -22.45 22.99
C THR A 156 -13.67 -21.44 24.13
N ILE A 157 -12.52 -20.76 24.17
CA ILE A 157 -12.36 -19.51 24.90
C ILE A 157 -13.17 -18.47 24.13
N GLY A 158 -14.44 -18.40 24.44
CA GLY A 158 -15.36 -17.38 23.96
C GLY A 158 -15.81 -16.52 25.13
N ASN A 159 -15.93 -15.22 24.87
CA ASN A 159 -16.54 -14.16 25.66
C ASN A 159 -15.58 -13.36 26.54
N LEU A 160 -14.98 -12.34 25.92
CA LEU A 160 -14.88 -11.03 26.56
C LEU A 160 -15.59 -10.04 25.63
N GLU A 161 -16.81 -9.69 26.02
CA GLU A 161 -17.40 -8.40 25.69
C GLU A 161 -16.41 -7.33 26.15
N TYR A 162 -16.03 -6.39 25.27
CA TYR A 162 -15.51 -5.11 25.72
C TYR A 162 -16.16 -3.98 24.95
N ASP A 163 -16.87 -3.19 25.75
CA ASP A 163 -17.35 -1.85 25.48
C ASP A 163 -16.24 -0.92 24.99
N VAL A 164 -16.71 0.10 24.27
CA VAL A 164 -16.01 1.31 23.83
C VAL A 164 -15.27 1.97 24.99
N GLU A 165 -13.96 2.24 24.84
CA GLU A 165 -13.33 3.54 25.17
C GLU A 165 -11.82 3.54 24.85
N GLU A 166 -11.37 4.71 24.37
CA GLU A 166 -10.02 5.25 24.26
C GLU A 166 -8.83 4.39 24.76
N GLU A 167 -7.86 4.10 23.88
CA GLU A 167 -6.46 4.42 24.22
C GLU A 167 -5.53 4.48 23.00
N ILE A 168 -4.67 5.48 23.07
CA ILE A 168 -3.67 5.91 22.10
C ILE A 168 -2.35 5.19 22.42
N ILE A 169 -1.59 4.82 21.38
CA ILE A 169 -0.19 4.29 21.39
C ILE A 169 -0.06 2.79 21.66
N ASP A 170 0.21 1.97 20.62
CA ASP A 170 1.35 1.02 20.69
C ASP A 170 1.81 0.34 19.37
N LYS A 171 2.33 1.11 18.40
CA LYS A 171 3.09 0.50 17.29
C LYS A 171 4.52 0.09 17.69
N GLY A 172 4.95 0.41 18.92
CA GLY A 172 6.31 0.13 19.41
C GLY A 172 6.45 -1.20 20.15
N TYR A 173 5.42 -1.65 20.88
CA TYR A 173 5.48 -2.89 21.65
C TYR A 173 5.59 -4.15 20.78
N HIS A 174 4.82 -4.23 19.69
CA HIS A 174 4.82 -5.44 18.85
C HIS A 174 6.12 -5.66 18.05
N GLU A 175 6.84 -4.60 17.67
CA GLU A 175 8.12 -4.76 16.96
C GLU A 175 9.21 -5.32 17.90
N ASN A 176 9.24 -4.87 19.16
CA ASN A 176 10.22 -5.35 20.12
C ASN A 176 9.96 -6.81 20.53
N GLU A 177 8.71 -7.20 20.73
CA GLU A 177 8.33 -8.58 21.07
C GLU A 177 8.70 -9.59 19.96
N VAL A 178 8.50 -9.19 18.70
CA VAL A 178 8.91 -9.99 17.53
C VAL A 178 10.44 -10.09 17.43
N LEU A 179 11.16 -8.99 17.67
CA LEU A 179 12.63 -8.99 17.64
C LEU A 179 13.24 -9.83 18.78
N GLU A 180 12.64 -9.80 19.97
CA GLU A 180 13.04 -10.65 21.10
C GLU A 180 12.83 -12.13 20.77
N SER A 181 11.66 -12.49 20.23
CA SER A 181 11.36 -13.86 19.81
C SER A 181 12.35 -14.39 18.77
N ILE A 182 12.74 -13.55 17.80
CA ILE A 182 13.74 -13.91 16.78
C ILE A 182 15.13 -14.09 17.41
N SER A 183 15.52 -13.22 18.34
CA SER A 183 16.78 -13.30 19.05
C SER A 183 16.90 -14.61 19.83
N GLU A 184 15.84 -14.99 20.56
CA GLU A 184 15.79 -16.25 21.31
C GLU A 184 15.88 -17.48 20.40
N ALA A 185 15.19 -17.46 19.26
CA ALA A 185 15.25 -18.51 18.27
C ALA A 185 16.68 -18.67 17.71
N LEU A 186 17.35 -17.56 17.37
CA LEU A 186 18.73 -17.57 16.87
C LEU A 186 19.73 -18.08 17.92
N ILE A 187 19.57 -17.68 19.19
CA ILE A 187 20.39 -18.20 20.30
C ILE A 187 20.17 -19.71 20.46
N THR A 188 18.93 -20.18 20.34
CA THR A 188 18.58 -21.60 20.44
C THR A 188 19.18 -22.42 19.30
N VAL A 189 19.11 -21.92 18.06
CA VAL A 189 19.75 -22.55 16.89
C VAL A 189 21.26 -22.61 17.08
N LYS A 190 21.89 -21.52 17.52
CA LYS A 190 23.34 -21.50 17.79
C LYS A 190 23.75 -22.53 18.84
N LYS A 191 22.97 -22.71 19.91
CA LYS A 191 23.23 -23.68 20.97
C LYS A 191 22.99 -25.13 20.54
N LYS A 192 21.92 -25.40 19.76
CA LYS A 192 21.50 -26.77 19.43
C LYS A 192 22.07 -27.31 18.12
N ALA A 193 22.17 -26.47 17.09
CA ALA A 193 22.58 -26.84 15.73
C ALA A 193 23.99 -26.34 15.38
N GLY A 194 24.53 -25.40 16.15
CA GLY A 194 25.89 -24.89 15.99
C GLY A 194 25.98 -23.68 15.05
N PHE A 195 27.22 -23.23 14.84
CA PHE A 195 27.49 -21.94 14.18
C PHE A 195 27.05 -21.89 12.71
N ARG A 196 27.20 -22.99 11.95
CA ARG A 196 26.85 -23.02 10.54
C ARG A 196 25.35 -22.76 10.32
N ASP A 197 24.51 -23.45 11.07
CA ASP A 197 23.06 -23.33 10.94
C ASP A 197 22.56 -21.98 11.48
N TYR A 198 23.20 -21.46 12.53
CA TYR A 198 22.97 -20.09 12.99
C TYR A 198 23.14 -19.04 11.87
N PHE A 199 24.23 -19.12 11.09
CA PHE A 199 24.48 -18.15 10.01
C PHE A 199 23.48 -18.31 8.84
N ILE A 200 23.07 -19.55 8.53
CA ILE A 200 22.06 -19.80 7.50
C ILE A 200 20.70 -19.22 7.93
N THR A 201 20.29 -19.47 9.18
CA THR A 201 19.04 -18.92 9.73
C THR A 201 19.10 -17.40 9.82
N LEU A 202 20.23 -16.82 10.25
CA LEU A 202 20.42 -15.37 10.29
C LEU A 202 20.33 -14.74 8.90
N ALA A 203 20.92 -15.37 7.87
CA ALA A 203 20.82 -14.90 6.49
C ALA A 203 19.39 -14.96 5.97
N ALA A 204 18.65 -16.05 6.23
CA ALA A 204 17.25 -16.21 5.84
C ALA A 204 16.33 -15.18 6.53
N VAL A 205 16.52 -14.97 7.84
CA VAL A 205 15.83 -13.93 8.60
C VAL A 205 16.16 -12.55 8.01
N SER A 206 17.44 -12.24 7.81
CA SER A 206 17.85 -10.97 7.21
C SER A 206 17.28 -10.77 5.81
N GLU A 207 17.12 -11.83 5.00
CA GLU A 207 16.52 -11.76 3.67
C GLU A 207 15.03 -11.43 3.75
N LEU A 208 14.28 -12.15 4.62
CA LEU A 208 12.87 -11.90 4.91
C LEU A 208 12.60 -10.45 5.34
N PHE A 209 13.49 -9.89 6.16
CA PHE A 209 13.38 -8.50 6.58
C PHE A 209 13.94 -7.51 5.56
N SER A 210 14.92 -7.89 4.73
CA SER A 210 15.44 -7.02 3.65
C SER A 210 14.43 -6.78 2.53
N THR A 211 13.46 -7.69 2.36
CA THR A 211 12.37 -7.54 1.40
C THR A 211 11.30 -6.52 1.84
N LYS A 212 11.31 -6.05 3.10
CA LYS A 212 10.39 -4.99 3.55
C LYS A 212 11.01 -3.81 4.33
N ASP A 213 12.14 -3.93 5.04
CA ASP A 213 12.76 -2.78 5.74
C ASP A 213 14.24 -2.99 6.11
N ARG A 214 15.13 -2.11 5.65
CA ARG A 214 16.59 -2.16 5.94
C ARG A 214 16.94 -1.55 7.31
N LYS A 215 16.53 -2.18 8.41
CA LYS A 215 16.99 -1.78 9.77
C LYS A 215 17.65 -2.88 10.61
N ILE A 216 17.49 -4.16 10.28
CA ILE A 216 17.93 -5.26 11.18
C ILE A 216 19.45 -5.52 11.18
N ILE A 217 20.13 -5.24 10.07
CA ILE A 217 21.55 -5.60 9.89
C ILE A 217 22.49 -4.85 10.86
N TYR A 218 22.06 -3.72 11.44
CA TYR A 218 22.92 -2.91 12.32
C TYR A 218 22.84 -3.23 13.82
N ARG A 219 21.95 -4.14 14.26
CA ARG A 219 21.83 -4.49 15.70
C ARG A 219 22.64 -5.72 16.13
N PHE A 220 23.22 -6.47 15.20
CA PHE A 220 23.84 -7.77 15.48
C PHE A 220 25.35 -7.87 15.14
N ASN A 221 26.00 -6.73 14.87
CA ASN A 221 27.46 -6.62 14.83
C ASN A 221 28.01 -6.13 16.17
#